data_AF-A0A1F6UGP1-F1
#
_entry.id   AF-A0A1F6UGP1-F1
#
_cell.length_a   1.000
_cell.length_b   1.000
_cell.length_c   1.000
_cell.angle_alpha   90.00
_cell.angle_beta   90.00
_cell.angle_gamma   90.00
#
_symmetry.space_group_name_H-M   'P 1'
#
loop_
_entity.id
_entity.type
_entity.pdbx_description
1 polymer ?
#
loop_
_entity_poly.entity_id
_entity_poly.type
_entity_poly.pdbx_seq_one_letter_code
_entity_poly.pdbx_strand_id
1 'polypeptide(L)'
;MASDYPILRIWQTNQEDDTGDGQVDLAAGGEQVLVLRPHMTVEILPLSRGEYTLLQCLAAGASLGTACDMAFSQETALDLVGVLQKHIRHASLVAFQVGEA
;
A
#
# COMPACT_ATOMS: atom_id res chain seq x y z
N MET A 1 -5.54 -3.02 1.53
CA MET A 1 -6.19 -4.10 2.30
C MET A 1 -5.30 -4.43 3.50
N ALA A 2 -5.88 -4.96 4.58
CA ALA A 2 -5.15 -5.49 5.72
C ALA A 2 -5.54 -6.97 5.93
N SER A 3 -4.59 -7.79 6.39
CA SER A 3 -4.78 -9.21 6.66
C SER A 3 -3.99 -9.60 7.91
N ASP A 4 -4.48 -10.58 8.67
CA ASP A 4 -3.77 -11.15 9.82
C ASP A 4 -2.71 -12.18 9.42
N TYR A 5 -2.64 -12.53 8.13
CA TYR A 5 -1.71 -13.50 7.53
C TYR A 5 -0.74 -12.83 6.54
N PRO A 6 0.42 -13.44 6.25
CA PRO A 6 1.44 -12.91 5.33
C PRO A 6 1.03 -13.09 3.86
N ILE A 7 -0.04 -12.41 3.48
CA ILE A 7 -0.70 -12.53 2.19
C ILE A 7 0.20 -12.20 1.01
N LEU A 8 1.20 -11.33 1.18
CA LEU A 8 2.15 -11.05 0.11
C LEU A 8 3.00 -12.29 -0.19
N ARG A 9 3.53 -12.94 0.85
CA ARG A 9 4.35 -14.15 0.66
C ARG A 9 3.50 -15.31 0.13
N ILE A 10 2.27 -15.48 0.64
CA ILE A 10 1.33 -16.48 0.10
C ILE A 10 1.12 -16.26 -1.41
N TRP A 11 0.85 -15.02 -1.84
CA TRP A 11 0.65 -14.72 -3.24
C TRP A 11 1.90 -14.98 -4.09
N GLN A 12 3.07 -14.53 -3.62
CA GLN A 12 4.36 -14.71 -4.31
C GLN A 12 4.66 -16.18 -4.55
N THR A 13 4.51 -17.03 -3.54
CA THR A 13 4.75 -18.49 -3.64
C THR A 13 3.80 -19.19 -4.63
N ASN A 14 2.67 -18.58 -4.99
CA ASN A 14 1.75 -19.11 -5.98
C ASN A 14 1.94 -18.51 -7.39
N GLN A 15 3.00 -17.73 -7.63
CA GLN A 15 3.35 -17.25 -8.96
C GLN A 15 4.22 -18.27 -9.70
N GLU A 16 4.08 -18.33 -11.03
CA GLU A 16 4.84 -19.27 -11.88
C GLU A 16 6.37 -19.07 -11.77
N ASP A 17 6.80 -17.86 -11.41
CA ASP A 17 8.22 -17.48 -11.34
C ASP A 17 8.85 -17.67 -9.95
N ASP A 18 8.11 -18.12 -8.92
CA ASP A 18 8.71 -18.37 -7.58
C ASP A 18 9.53 -19.66 -7.61
N THR A 19 10.81 -19.53 -7.31
CA THR A 19 11.76 -20.66 -7.23
C THR A 19 11.99 -21.11 -5.78
N GLY A 20 11.10 -20.74 -4.86
CA GLY A 20 11.19 -21.09 -3.44
C GLY A 20 10.83 -22.56 -3.18
N ASP A 21 10.93 -22.96 -1.91
CA ASP A 21 10.55 -24.32 -1.45
C ASP A 21 9.03 -24.48 -1.22
N GLY A 22 8.23 -23.46 -1.56
CA GLY A 22 6.79 -23.46 -1.36
C GLY A 22 6.34 -23.23 0.09
N GLN A 23 7.26 -23.03 1.03
CA GLN A 23 6.90 -22.87 2.44
C GLN A 23 6.58 -21.41 2.79
N VAL A 24 5.49 -21.24 3.55
CA VAL A 24 5.07 -19.93 4.07
C VAL A 24 4.78 -20.08 5.56
N ASP A 25 5.47 -19.29 6.38
CA ASP A 25 5.18 -19.20 7.81
C ASP A 25 3.94 -18.32 8.04
N LEU A 26 2.79 -18.95 8.25
CA LEU A 26 1.53 -18.26 8.49
C LEU A 26 1.52 -17.46 9.81
N ALA A 27 2.46 -17.72 10.73
CA ALA A 27 2.60 -17.02 11.99
C ALA A 27 3.51 -15.79 11.90
N ALA A 28 4.06 -15.47 10.72
CA ALA A 28 4.93 -14.31 10.49
C ALA A 28 4.24 -12.95 10.80
N GLY A 29 2.90 -12.94 10.86
CA GLY A 29 2.09 -11.79 11.29
C GLY A 29 1.24 -11.18 10.18
N GLY A 30 0.45 -10.18 10.57
CA GLY A 30 -0.43 -9.46 9.68
C GLY A 30 0.27 -8.42 8.83
N GLU A 31 -0.22 -8.24 7.60
CA GLU A 31 0.36 -7.35 6.59
C GLU A 31 -0.69 -6.41 6.01
N GLN A 32 -0.21 -5.23 5.58
CA GLN A 32 -0.99 -4.26 4.82
C GLN A 32 -0.41 -4.21 3.41
N VAL A 33 -1.29 -4.34 2.41
CA VAL A 33 -0.88 -4.37 1.00
C VAL A 33 -1.79 -3.51 0.14
N LEU A 34 -1.22 -2.99 -0.95
CA LEU A 34 -1.94 -2.41 -2.07
C LEU A 34 -1.99 -3.43 -3.20
N VAL A 35 -3.18 -3.72 -3.70
CA VAL A 35 -3.38 -4.57 -4.88
C VAL A 35 -3.66 -3.66 -6.05
N LEU A 36 -2.84 -3.77 -7.09
CA LEU A 36 -2.95 -3.01 -8.33
C LEU A 36 -3.15 -3.97 -9.51
N ARG A 37 -3.70 -3.43 -10.59
CA ARG A 37 -3.85 -4.17 -11.84
C ARG A 37 -3.41 -3.37 -13.08
N PRO A 38 -2.17 -2.87 -13.14
CA PRO A 38 -1.68 -2.19 -14.33
C PRO A 38 -1.65 -3.16 -15.51
N HIS A 39 -2.18 -2.73 -16.66
CA HIS A 39 -2.12 -3.50 -17.92
C HIS A 39 -2.56 -4.98 -17.81
N MET A 40 -3.55 -5.28 -16.96
CA MET A 40 -4.06 -6.63 -16.65
C MET A 40 -3.15 -7.55 -15.82
N THR A 41 -1.95 -7.09 -15.45
CA THR A 41 -1.04 -7.80 -14.55
C THR A 41 -1.37 -7.44 -13.11
N VAL A 42 -1.47 -8.43 -12.22
CA VAL A 42 -1.68 -8.19 -10.79
C VAL A 42 -0.34 -7.88 -10.14
N GLU A 43 -0.26 -6.75 -9.45
CA GLU A 43 0.87 -6.38 -8.61
C GLU A 43 0.39 -6.21 -7.17
N ILE A 44 1.14 -6.77 -6.21
CA ILE A 44 0.86 -6.60 -4.79
C ILE A 44 2.07 -5.93 -4.13
N LEU A 45 1.86 -4.72 -3.61
CA LEU A 45 2.90 -3.93 -2.95
C LEU A 45 2.68 -3.95 -1.43
N PRO A 46 3.72 -4.21 -0.63
CA PRO A 46 3.63 -4.00 0.82
C PRO A 46 3.49 -2.51 1.13
N LEU A 47 2.77 -2.21 2.20
CA LEU A 47 2.56 -0.87 2.72
C LEU A 47 3.02 -0.78 4.17
N SER A 48 3.65 0.34 4.51
CA SER A 48 3.84 0.69 5.91
C SER A 48 2.51 1.13 6.55
N ARG A 49 2.49 1.28 7.87
CA ARG A 49 1.28 1.72 8.60
C ARG A 49 0.88 3.15 8.23
N GLY A 50 1.85 4.05 8.09
CA GLY A 50 1.63 5.42 7.65
C GLY A 50 1.13 5.47 6.21
N GLU A 51 1.78 4.73 5.31
CA GLU A 51 1.39 4.64 3.89
C GLU A 51 -0.04 4.08 3.73
N TYR A 52 -0.37 3.00 4.43
CA TYR A 52 -1.72 2.44 4.42
C TYR A 52 -2.78 3.44 4.88
N THR A 53 -2.48 4.17 5.96
CA THR A 53 -3.39 5.19 6.52
C THR A 53 -3.59 6.35 5.56
N LEU A 54 -2.51 6.85 4.94
CA LEU A 54 -2.56 7.89 3.92
C LEU A 54 -3.51 7.50 2.79
N LEU A 55 -3.32 6.31 2.20
CA LEU A 55 -4.13 5.83 1.09
C LEU A 55 -5.59 5.61 1.48
N GLN A 56 -5.86 5.10 2.68
CA GLN A 56 -7.23 4.95 3.17
C GLN A 56 -7.94 6.30 3.34
N CYS A 57 -7.26 7.30 3.90
CA CYS A 57 -7.82 8.65 4.03
C CYS A 57 -8.14 9.27 2.66
N LEU A 58 -7.21 9.16 1.70
CA LEU A 58 -7.42 9.67 0.34
C LEU A 58 -8.56 8.92 -0.37
N ALA A 59 -8.64 7.59 -0.24
CA ALA A 59 -9.73 6.79 -0.79
C ALA A 59 -11.10 7.14 -0.18
N ALA A 60 -11.11 7.61 1.07
CA ALA A 60 -12.31 8.11 1.74
C ALA A 60 -12.66 9.58 1.36
N GLY A 61 -11.89 10.22 0.48
CA GLY A 61 -12.13 11.59 0.02
C GLY A 61 -11.61 12.68 0.98
N ALA A 62 -10.74 12.33 1.93
CA ALA A 62 -10.10 13.32 2.79
C ALA A 62 -9.15 14.22 1.99
N SER A 63 -8.92 15.43 2.50
CA SER A 63 -7.90 16.32 1.94
C SER A 63 -6.50 15.72 2.09
N LEU A 64 -5.57 16.13 1.21
CA LEU A 64 -4.16 15.70 1.31
C LEU A 64 -3.56 16.06 2.67
N GLY A 65 -3.85 17.26 3.20
CA GLY A 65 -3.35 17.69 4.51
C GLY A 65 -3.82 16.77 5.65
N THR A 66 -5.13 16.49 5.71
CA THR A 66 -5.71 15.57 6.70
C THR A 66 -5.12 14.16 6.58
N ALA A 67 -4.96 13.66 5.35
CA ALA A 67 -4.38 12.34 5.11
C ALA A 67 -2.92 12.27 5.60
N CYS A 68 -2.12 13.32 5.36
CA CYS A 68 -0.75 13.43 5.87
C CYS A 68 -0.70 13.44 7.40
N ASP A 69 -1.52 14.25 8.06
CA ASP A 69 -1.56 14.33 9.53
C ASP A 69 -1.89 12.96 10.15
N MET A 70 -2.89 12.27 9.59
CA MET A 70 -3.27 10.93 10.03
C MET A 70 -2.15 9.91 9.78
N ALA A 71 -1.48 9.98 8.64
CA ALA A 71 -0.36 9.10 8.31
C ALA A 71 0.82 9.29 9.28
N PHE A 72 1.22 10.53 9.57
CA PHE A 72 2.28 10.82 10.55
C PHE A 72 1.91 10.45 11.99
N SER A 73 0.61 10.47 12.33
CA SER A 73 0.13 9.97 13.64
C SER A 73 0.33 8.45 13.79
N GLN A 74 0.29 7.70 12.69
CA GLN A 74 0.53 6.26 12.67
C GLN A 74 2.00 5.91 12.51
N GLU A 75 2.77 6.76 11.83
CA GLU A 75 4.18 6.55 11.55
C GLU A 75 4.92 7.88 11.45
N THR A 76 5.52 8.33 12.56
CA THR A 76 6.20 9.64 12.63
C THR A 76 7.38 9.76 11.66
N ALA A 77 8.05 8.64 11.35
CA ALA A 77 9.20 8.59 10.46
C ALA A 77 8.84 8.36 8.98
N LEU A 78 7.56 8.49 8.60
CA LEU A 78 7.09 8.24 7.25
C LEU A 78 7.83 9.12 6.22
N ASP A 79 8.47 8.48 5.24
CA ASP A 79 8.98 9.18 4.06
C ASP A 79 7.83 9.51 3.10
N LEU A 80 7.15 10.62 3.39
CA LEU A 80 6.01 11.07 2.60
C LEU A 80 6.38 11.32 1.12
N VAL A 81 7.58 11.85 0.87
CA VAL A 81 8.03 12.14 -0.50
C VAL A 81 8.22 10.83 -1.28
N GLY A 82 8.92 9.86 -0.68
CA GLY A 82 9.10 8.53 -1.27
C GLY A 82 7.77 7.83 -1.52
N VAL A 83 6.83 7.90 -0.58
CA VAL A 83 5.48 7.31 -0.71
C VAL A 83 4.71 7.94 -1.87
N LEU A 84 4.64 9.26 -1.96
CA LEU A 84 3.94 9.94 -3.06
C LEU A 84 4.59 9.61 -4.42
N GLN A 85 5.92 9.62 -4.49
CA GLN A 85 6.65 9.24 -5.70
C GLN A 85 6.36 7.79 -6.11
N LYS A 86 6.36 6.85 -5.15
CA LYS A 86 6.00 5.44 -5.38
C LYS A 86 4.61 5.36 -6.00
N HIS A 87 3.61 6.02 -5.42
CA HIS A 87 2.23 5.88 -5.90
C HIS A 87 1.94 6.54 -7.24
N ILE A 88 2.60 7.66 -7.54
CA ILE A 88 2.52 8.31 -8.86
C ILE A 88 3.13 7.39 -9.93
N ARG A 89 4.29 6.77 -9.65
CA ARG A 89 4.95 5.84 -10.60
C ARG A 89 4.10 4.61 -10.90
N HIS A 90 3.41 4.07 -9.89
CA HIS A 90 2.50 2.92 -10.05
C HIS A 90 1.10 3.32 -10.54
N ALA A 91 0.87 4.60 -10.90
CA ALA A 91 -0.43 5.11 -11.34
C ALA A 91 -1.59 4.79 -10.37
N SER A 92 -1.30 4.71 -9.06
CA SER A 92 -2.27 4.41 -8.01
C SER A 92 -2.95 5.67 -7.45
N LEU A 93 -2.38 6.85 -7.75
CA LEU A 93 -3.01 8.15 -7.58
C LEU A 93 -3.20 8.76 -8.97
N VAL A 94 -4.45 9.03 -9.36
CA VAL A 94 -4.80 9.34 -10.77
C VAL A 94 -5.44 10.71 -10.97
N ALA A 95 -5.85 11.39 -9.90
CA ALA A 95 -6.53 12.68 -9.99
C ALA A 95 -6.32 13.50 -8.71
N PHE A 96 -6.58 14.80 -8.81
CA PHE A 96 -6.67 15.71 -7.68
C PHE A 96 -7.70 16.80 -7.98
N GLN A 97 -8.25 17.40 -6.93
CA GLN A 97 -9.07 18.59 -7.03
C GLN A 97 -8.50 19.65 -6.07
N VAL A 98 -8.47 20.90 -6.53
CA VAL A 98 -8.10 22.03 -5.68
C VAL A 98 -9.34 22.45 -4.89
N GLY A 99 -9.25 22.46 -3.56
CA GLY A 99 -10.32 23.03 -2.73
C GLY A 99 -10.43 24.54 -2.95
N GLU A 100 -11.64 25.08 -2.93
CA GLU A 100 -11.81 26.55 -2.92
C GLU A 100 -11.12 27.11 -1.66
N ALA A 101 -10.32 28.17 -1.86
CA ALA A 101 -9.52 28.81 -0.82
C ALA A 101 -10.37 29.73 0.08
#